data_AF-A0A4V5PKQ2-F1
#
_entry.id   AF-A0A4V5PKQ2-F1
#
_cell.length_a   1.000
_cell.length_b   1.000
_cell.length_c   1.000
_cell.angle_alpha   90.00
_cell.angle_beta   90.00
_cell.angle_gamma   90.00
#
_symmetry.space_group_name_H-M   'P 1'
#
loop_
_entity.id
_entity.type
_entity.pdbx_description
1 polymer ?
#
loop_
_entity_poly.entity_id
_entity_poly.type
_entity_poly.pdbx_seq_one_letter_code
_entity_poly.pdbx_strand_id
1 'polypeptide(L)'
;MIIAAAALMLGARVTDENDSLFDHCEDNLGYVFEGCREWDFCPNVDEDFLDACVAGCVLGFCPKQDECTGLDPMFCAPCDDMQGALFWRNADAADSRCDDKAGFPAPTENVTAAMFDVYDACFVADVERHCPALAGTDWLARYDAARRYPRKRTIR
;
A
#
# COMPACT_ATOMS: atom_id res chain seq x y z
N MET A 1 11.02 -5.47 -62.29
CA MET A 1 11.37 -5.95 -60.93
C MET A 1 11.61 -4.74 -60.05
N ILE A 2 10.69 -4.47 -59.12
CA ILE A 2 10.81 -3.39 -58.13
C ILE A 2 10.93 -4.09 -56.78
N ILE A 3 12.08 -3.97 -56.12
CA ILE A 3 12.29 -4.47 -54.76
C ILE A 3 11.92 -3.32 -53.82
N ALA A 4 10.78 -3.44 -53.16
CA ALA A 4 10.40 -2.57 -52.06
C ALA A 4 11.09 -3.11 -50.78
N ALA A 5 12.03 -2.34 -50.24
CA ALA A 5 12.59 -2.60 -48.92
C ALA A 5 11.69 -1.91 -47.88
N ALA A 6 10.97 -2.71 -47.09
CA ALA A 6 10.21 -2.23 -45.96
C ALA A 6 11.15 -1.80 -44.84
N ALA A 7 11.12 -0.51 -44.49
CA ALA A 7 11.79 0.01 -43.30
C ALA A 7 11.00 -0.42 -42.06
N LEU A 8 11.55 -1.38 -41.30
CA LEU A 8 11.11 -1.68 -39.95
C LEU A 8 11.56 -0.54 -39.04
N MET A 9 10.68 0.42 -38.75
CA MET A 9 10.87 1.32 -37.62
C MET A 9 10.63 0.52 -36.34
N LEU A 10 11.71 -0.01 -35.76
CA LEU A 10 11.74 -0.42 -34.36
C LEU A 10 11.74 0.85 -33.52
N GLY A 11 10.54 1.32 -33.17
CA GLY A 11 10.36 2.33 -32.14
C GLY A 11 10.69 1.71 -30.78
N ALA A 12 11.94 1.79 -30.37
CA ALA A 12 12.32 1.63 -28.98
C ALA A 12 11.68 2.80 -28.20
N ARG A 13 10.56 2.54 -27.53
CA ARG A 13 10.06 3.44 -26.48
C ARG A 13 11.02 3.28 -25.32
N VAL A 14 11.95 4.22 -25.21
CA VAL A 14 12.59 4.54 -23.94
C VAL A 14 11.45 5.10 -23.08
N THR A 15 10.92 4.29 -22.17
CA THR A 15 10.08 4.79 -21.09
C THR A 15 10.99 5.59 -20.17
N ASP A 16 10.64 6.84 -19.93
CA ASP A 16 11.36 7.71 -19.01
C ASP A 16 11.35 7.02 -17.64
N GLU A 17 12.52 6.83 -17.03
CA GLU A 17 12.70 6.10 -15.75
C GLU A 17 12.10 6.82 -14.53
N ASN A 18 11.17 7.75 -14.75
CA ASN A 18 10.56 8.62 -13.73
C ASN A 18 9.03 8.71 -13.86
N ASP A 19 8.38 7.82 -14.62
CA ASP A 19 6.92 7.77 -14.67
C ASP A 19 6.38 7.33 -13.29
N SER A 20 5.80 8.28 -12.58
CA SER A 20 5.25 8.08 -11.25
C SER A 20 3.96 7.26 -11.34
N LEU A 21 3.69 6.35 -10.41
CA LEU A 21 2.40 5.60 -10.40
C LEU A 21 1.19 6.54 -10.40
N PHE A 22 1.33 7.74 -9.82
CA PHE A 22 0.30 8.78 -9.82
C PHE A 22 -0.13 9.23 -11.22
N ASP A 23 0.80 9.24 -12.18
CA ASP A 23 0.51 9.69 -13.55
C ASP A 23 -0.36 8.69 -14.32
N HIS A 24 -0.43 7.44 -13.82
CA HIS A 24 -1.12 6.34 -14.47
C HIS A 24 -2.55 6.07 -13.99
N CYS A 25 -3.05 6.84 -13.03
CA CYS A 25 -4.36 6.62 -12.43
C CYS A 25 -5.54 6.78 -13.40
N GLU A 26 -5.39 7.56 -14.47
CA GLU A 26 -6.47 7.87 -15.43
C GLU A 26 -6.31 7.14 -16.77
N ASP A 27 -5.09 6.81 -17.19
CA ASP A 27 -4.78 6.23 -18.51
C ASP A 27 -4.33 4.77 -18.44
N ASN A 28 -3.80 4.30 -17.29
CA ASN A 28 -3.33 2.93 -17.13
C ASN A 28 -3.40 2.43 -15.68
N LEU A 29 -4.61 2.28 -15.15
CA LEU A 29 -4.83 1.77 -13.79
C LEU A 29 -4.20 0.37 -13.57
N GLY A 30 -4.13 -0.46 -14.62
CA GLY A 30 -3.49 -1.78 -14.56
C GLY A 30 -2.01 -1.70 -14.16
N TYR A 31 -1.28 -0.71 -14.67
CA TYR A 31 0.12 -0.48 -14.29
C TYR A 31 0.27 -0.13 -12.79
N VAL A 32 -0.70 0.61 -12.22
CA VAL A 32 -0.70 0.92 -10.79
C VAL A 32 -0.93 -0.34 -9.95
N PHE A 33 -1.85 -1.21 -10.37
CA PHE A 33 -2.07 -2.51 -9.71
C PHE A 33 -0.82 -3.39 -9.77
N GLU A 34 -0.15 -3.46 -10.91
CA GLU A 34 1.11 -4.20 -11.07
C GLU A 34 2.20 -3.65 -10.15
N GLY A 35 2.40 -2.32 -10.15
CA GLY A 35 3.35 -1.67 -9.25
C GLY A 35 3.06 -1.94 -7.77
N CYS A 36 1.80 -1.88 -7.35
CA CYS A 36 1.38 -2.20 -5.98
C CYS A 36 1.64 -3.67 -5.59
N ARG A 37 1.63 -4.61 -6.55
CA ARG A 37 1.98 -6.02 -6.30
C ARG A 37 3.48 -6.26 -6.26
N GLU A 38 4.23 -5.57 -7.12
CA GLU A 38 5.67 -5.82 -7.28
C GLU A 38 6.53 -5.09 -6.25
N TRP A 39 6.12 -3.90 -5.80
CA TRP A 39 6.93 -3.04 -4.91
C TRP A 39 6.80 -3.40 -3.43
N ASP A 40 6.31 -4.61 -3.12
CA ASP A 40 6.25 -5.15 -1.76
C ASP A 40 5.50 -4.25 -0.77
N PHE A 41 4.43 -3.57 -1.20
CA PHE A 41 3.53 -2.78 -0.34
C PHE A 41 2.72 -3.66 0.63
N CYS A 42 2.58 -4.94 0.29
CA CYS A 42 1.86 -5.93 1.07
C CYS A 42 2.79 -7.01 1.64
N PRO A 43 3.92 -6.63 2.29
CA PRO A 43 4.91 -7.62 2.67
C PRO A 43 4.32 -8.48 3.77
N ASN A 44 4.35 -9.78 3.52
CA ASN A 44 3.90 -10.81 4.46
C ASN A 44 2.41 -10.72 4.82
N VAL A 45 1.57 -10.13 3.99
CA VAL A 45 0.11 -10.20 4.16
C VAL A 45 -0.37 -11.61 3.81
N ASP A 46 -1.33 -12.15 4.55
CA ASP A 46 -1.91 -13.46 4.24
C ASP A 46 -2.67 -13.42 2.90
N GLU A 47 -2.73 -14.56 2.22
CA GLU A 47 -3.31 -14.66 0.86
C GLU A 47 -4.77 -14.20 0.83
N ASP A 48 -5.52 -14.47 1.90
CA ASP A 48 -6.92 -14.05 2.08
C ASP A 48 -7.12 -12.53 2.12
N PHE A 49 -6.06 -11.74 2.32
CA PHE A 49 -6.12 -10.28 2.38
C PHE A 49 -5.22 -9.59 1.35
N LEU A 50 -4.49 -10.34 0.53
CA LEU A 50 -3.50 -9.80 -0.40
C LEU A 50 -4.14 -8.82 -1.39
N ASP A 51 -5.28 -9.20 -1.98
CA ASP A 51 -5.95 -8.33 -2.96
C ASP A 51 -6.49 -7.05 -2.31
N ALA A 52 -7.06 -7.13 -1.10
CA ALA A 52 -7.50 -5.97 -0.34
C ALA A 52 -6.35 -5.01 -0.01
N CYS A 53 -5.19 -5.57 0.34
CA CYS A 53 -3.99 -4.78 0.58
C CYS A 53 -3.49 -4.08 -0.71
N VAL A 54 -3.44 -4.80 -1.83
CA VAL A 54 -3.04 -4.23 -3.14
C VAL A 54 -4.01 -3.12 -3.56
N ALA A 55 -5.31 -3.33 -3.41
CA ALA A 55 -6.31 -2.32 -3.68
C ALA A 55 -6.15 -1.09 -2.76
N GLY A 56 -5.79 -1.30 -1.49
CA GLY A 56 -5.43 -0.22 -0.57
C GLY A 56 -4.24 0.61 -1.03
N CYS A 57 -3.19 -0.04 -1.55
CA CYS A 57 -2.05 0.63 -2.19
C CYS A 57 -2.51 1.47 -3.40
N VAL A 58 -3.36 0.91 -4.27
CA VAL A 58 -3.92 1.63 -5.42
C VAL A 58 -4.70 2.86 -4.96
N LEU A 59 -5.50 2.78 -3.89
CA LEU A 59 -6.18 3.94 -3.32
C LEU A 59 -5.22 5.00 -2.75
N GLY A 60 -4.02 4.60 -2.32
CA GLY A 60 -2.96 5.52 -1.90
C GLY A 60 -2.45 6.39 -3.06
N PHE A 61 -2.25 5.78 -4.23
CA PHE A 61 -1.78 6.48 -5.44
C PHE A 61 -2.91 7.16 -6.22
N CYS A 62 -4.06 6.51 -6.31
CA CYS A 62 -5.19 6.89 -7.13
C CYS A 62 -6.43 7.14 -6.25
N PRO A 63 -6.44 8.21 -5.44
CA PRO A 63 -7.48 8.42 -4.44
C PRO A 63 -8.88 8.57 -5.06
N LYS A 64 -9.01 9.08 -6.29
CA LYS A 64 -10.32 9.20 -6.98
C LYS A 64 -10.99 7.85 -7.26
N GLN A 65 -10.28 6.74 -7.10
CA GLN A 65 -10.85 5.39 -7.19
C GLN A 65 -11.58 4.99 -5.89
N ASP A 66 -11.62 5.87 -4.88
CA ASP A 66 -12.37 5.72 -3.63
C ASP A 66 -13.88 5.94 -3.77
N GLU A 67 -14.33 6.46 -4.92
CA GLU A 67 -15.74 6.58 -5.23
C GLU A 67 -16.33 5.17 -5.39
N CYS A 68 -16.85 4.61 -4.29
CA CYS A 68 -17.58 3.36 -4.30
C CYS A 68 -18.70 3.43 -5.34
N THR A 69 -18.45 2.85 -6.52
CA THR A 69 -19.45 2.71 -7.59
C THR A 69 -20.39 1.53 -7.36
N GLY A 70 -20.21 0.78 -6.27
CA GLY A 70 -20.96 -0.41 -5.90
C GLY A 70 -20.59 -1.67 -6.70
N LEU A 71 -19.67 -1.55 -7.66
CA LEU A 71 -19.29 -2.64 -8.57
C LEU A 71 -18.24 -3.58 -7.99
N ASP A 72 -17.36 -3.06 -7.13
CA ASP A 72 -16.32 -3.84 -6.45
C ASP A 72 -16.51 -3.75 -4.92
N PRO A 73 -16.94 -4.85 -4.27
CA PRO A 73 -17.11 -4.89 -2.82
C PRO A 73 -15.86 -4.49 -2.02
N MET A 74 -14.66 -4.70 -2.56
CA MET A 74 -13.40 -4.41 -1.89
C MET A 74 -13.14 -2.91 -1.76
N PHE A 75 -13.43 -2.15 -2.81
CA PHE A 75 -13.33 -0.68 -2.78
C PHE A 75 -14.49 -0.02 -2.02
N CYS A 76 -15.61 -0.73 -1.91
CA CYS A 76 -16.81 -0.27 -1.24
C CYS A 76 -16.91 -0.67 0.24
N ALA A 77 -16.02 -1.53 0.74
CA ALA A 77 -16.08 -2.00 2.11
C ALA A 77 -15.84 -0.83 3.09
N PRO A 78 -16.45 -0.88 4.28
CA PRO A 78 -16.23 0.14 5.30
C PRO A 78 -14.77 0.10 5.79
N CYS A 79 -14.32 1.19 6.42
CA CYS A 79 -12.93 1.36 6.81
C CYS A 79 -12.43 0.36 7.87
N ASP A 80 -13.33 -0.34 8.56
CA ASP A 80 -13.05 -1.33 9.60
C ASP A 80 -13.05 -2.78 9.09
N ASP A 81 -13.36 -2.99 7.81
CA ASP A 81 -13.31 -4.28 7.15
C ASP A 81 -11.93 -4.53 6.53
N MET A 82 -11.23 -5.54 7.02
CA MET A 82 -9.91 -5.95 6.52
C MET A 82 -9.97 -6.58 5.12
N GLN A 83 -11.16 -6.95 4.63
CA GLN A 83 -11.37 -7.32 3.23
C GLN A 83 -11.54 -6.09 2.32
N GLY A 84 -11.53 -4.89 2.90
CA GLY A 84 -11.68 -3.62 2.19
C GLY A 84 -10.36 -2.91 1.92
N ALA A 85 -10.28 -2.28 0.75
CA ALA A 85 -9.13 -1.46 0.34
C ALA A 85 -8.88 -0.28 1.30
N LEU A 86 -9.96 0.33 1.83
CA LEU A 86 -9.85 1.51 2.69
C LEU A 86 -9.17 1.22 4.02
N PHE A 87 -9.38 0.03 4.60
CA PHE A 87 -8.68 -0.41 5.80
C PHE A 87 -7.16 -0.41 5.56
N TRP A 88 -6.72 -1.08 4.48
CA TRP A 88 -5.30 -1.22 4.16
C TRP A 88 -4.66 0.11 3.77
N ARG A 89 -5.36 0.95 3.00
CA ARG A 89 -4.91 2.31 2.67
C ARG A 89 -4.65 3.15 3.93
N ASN A 90 -5.53 3.05 4.93
CA ASN A 90 -5.36 3.80 6.17
C ASN A 90 -4.22 3.25 7.01
N ALA A 91 -4.07 1.92 7.08
CA ALA A 91 -2.96 1.27 7.76
C ALA A 91 -1.61 1.62 7.12
N ASP A 92 -1.48 1.53 5.80
CA ASP A 92 -0.25 1.86 5.07
C ASP A 92 0.14 3.34 5.21
N ALA A 93 -0.83 4.23 5.07
CA ALA A 93 -0.60 5.66 5.27
C ALA A 93 -0.17 6.00 6.71
N ALA A 94 -0.70 5.27 7.70
CA ALA A 94 -0.29 5.39 9.09
C ALA A 94 1.12 4.83 9.32
N ASP A 95 1.45 3.68 8.74
CA ASP A 95 2.78 3.06 8.79
C ASP A 95 3.85 4.05 8.33
N SER A 96 3.70 4.61 7.13
CA SER A 96 4.63 5.60 6.56
C SER A 96 4.81 6.83 7.47
N ARG A 97 3.71 7.43 7.95
CA ARG A 97 3.77 8.62 8.81
C ARG A 97 4.42 8.33 10.17
N CYS A 98 4.17 7.14 10.70
CA CYS A 98 4.63 6.76 12.03
C CYS A 98 6.06 6.25 12.04
N ASP A 99 6.53 5.67 10.93
CA ASP A 99 7.95 5.38 10.70
C ASP A 99 8.78 6.67 10.78
N ASP A 100 8.37 7.72 10.04
CA ASP A 100 9.00 9.04 10.07
C ASP A 100 8.98 9.65 11.48
N LYS A 101 7.84 9.54 12.17
CA LYS A 101 7.67 10.10 13.52
C LYS A 101 8.51 9.38 14.57
N ALA A 102 8.65 8.06 14.47
CA ALA A 102 9.52 7.28 15.34
C ALA A 102 11.00 7.59 15.09
N GLY A 103 11.32 8.17 13.93
CA GLY A 103 12.68 8.50 13.53
C GLY A 103 13.50 7.22 13.33
N PHE A 104 12.90 6.19 12.72
CA PHE A 104 13.64 4.97 12.43
C PHE A 104 14.83 5.33 11.53
N PRO A 105 16.05 4.96 11.96
CA PRO A 105 17.23 5.33 11.21
C PRO A 105 17.40 4.40 10.00
N ALA A 106 18.42 4.67 9.19
CA ALA A 106 18.80 3.78 8.10
C ALA A 106 19.06 2.34 8.62
N PRO A 107 18.90 1.29 7.80
CA PRO A 107 18.95 -0.12 8.22
C PRO A 107 20.24 -0.59 8.94
N THR A 108 21.30 0.22 8.90
CA THR A 108 22.60 -0.06 9.52
C THR A 108 22.72 0.47 10.95
N GLU A 109 21.78 1.27 11.42
CA GLU A 109 21.78 1.87 12.75
C GLU A 109 20.89 1.08 13.73
N ASN A 110 21.17 1.24 15.02
CA ASN A 110 20.45 0.48 16.05
C ASN A 110 19.05 1.08 16.27
N VAL A 111 18.03 0.24 16.16
CA VAL A 111 16.66 0.58 16.55
C VAL A 111 16.50 0.34 18.05
N THR A 112 15.81 1.25 18.74
CA THR A 112 15.58 1.14 20.19
C THR A 112 14.13 0.73 20.50
N ALA A 113 13.90 0.14 21.68
CA ALA A 113 12.54 -0.15 22.16
C ALA A 113 11.66 1.11 22.19
N ALA A 114 12.21 2.26 22.58
CA ALA A 114 11.48 3.52 22.63
C ALA A 114 10.98 3.99 21.24
N MET A 115 11.72 3.69 20.16
CA MET A 115 11.25 3.99 18.80
C MET A 115 10.02 3.14 18.44
N PHE A 116 10.01 1.87 18.82
CA PHE A 116 8.84 1.00 18.64
C PHE A 116 7.64 1.48 19.46
N ASP A 117 7.84 1.92 20.70
CA ASP A 117 6.75 2.46 21.52
C ASP A 117 6.13 3.73 20.89
N VAL A 118 6.97 4.61 20.32
CA VAL A 118 6.51 5.81 19.59
C VAL A 118 5.77 5.43 18.32
N TYR A 119 6.30 4.49 17.55
CA TYR A 119 5.67 3.98 16.33
C TYR A 119 4.31 3.34 16.64
N ASP A 120 4.26 2.42 17.61
CA ASP A 120 3.03 1.67 17.94
C ASP A 120 1.92 2.61 18.43
N ALA A 121 2.25 3.56 19.31
CA ALA A 121 1.29 4.55 19.78
C ALA A 121 0.82 5.49 18.66
N CYS A 122 1.72 5.88 17.75
CA CYS A 122 1.36 6.67 16.58
C CYS A 122 0.44 5.90 15.63
N PHE A 123 0.81 4.67 15.29
CA PHE A 123 0.13 3.84 14.29
C PHE A 123 -1.32 3.59 14.70
N VAL A 124 -1.54 3.15 15.94
CA VAL A 124 -2.89 2.93 16.48
C VAL A 124 -3.71 4.21 16.44
N ALA A 125 -3.16 5.31 16.99
CA ALA A 125 -3.89 6.57 17.04
C ALA A 125 -4.22 7.13 15.65
N ASP A 126 -3.32 6.95 14.67
CA ASP A 126 -3.50 7.47 13.33
C ASP A 126 -4.50 6.64 12.51
N VAL A 127 -4.47 5.31 12.63
CA VAL A 127 -5.47 4.43 12.02
C VAL A 127 -6.85 4.69 12.61
N GLU A 128 -7.00 4.75 13.93
CA GLU A 128 -8.28 5.02 14.60
C GLU A 128 -8.81 6.44 14.32
N ARG A 129 -7.92 7.41 14.10
CA ARG A 129 -8.31 8.76 13.66
C ARG A 129 -8.97 8.76 12.28
N HIS A 130 -8.51 7.92 11.36
CA HIS A 130 -9.06 7.82 10.01
C HIS A 130 -10.20 6.80 9.91
N CYS A 131 -10.28 5.84 10.84
CA CYS A 131 -11.38 4.92 10.98
C CYS A 131 -11.84 4.80 12.45
N PRO A 132 -12.70 5.72 12.94
CA PRO A 132 -13.14 5.72 14.34
C PRO A 132 -13.88 4.46 14.77
N ALA A 133 -14.43 3.68 13.83
CA ALA A 133 -15.10 2.41 14.10
C ALA A 133 -14.15 1.33 14.68
N LEU A 134 -12.84 1.48 14.46
CA LEU A 134 -11.82 0.58 15.00
C LEU A 134 -11.53 0.82 16.49
N ALA A 135 -11.81 2.02 17.01
CA ALA A 135 -11.44 2.41 18.37
C ALA A 135 -12.05 1.47 19.42
N GLY A 136 -11.18 0.87 20.24
CA GLY A 136 -11.59 -0.06 21.30
C GLY A 136 -11.99 -1.46 20.83
N THR A 137 -11.74 -1.80 19.56
CA THR A 137 -11.93 -3.15 19.01
C THR A 137 -10.63 -3.96 19.06
N ASP A 138 -10.68 -5.23 18.64
CA ASP A 138 -9.54 -6.14 18.54
C ASP A 138 -8.77 -6.03 17.21
N TRP A 139 -9.02 -4.97 16.43
CA TRP A 139 -8.52 -4.84 15.06
C TRP A 139 -7.02 -4.96 14.93
N LEU A 140 -6.26 -4.45 15.91
CA LEU A 140 -4.80 -4.51 15.87
C LEU A 140 -4.30 -5.96 15.96
N ALA A 141 -4.96 -6.79 16.77
CA ALA A 141 -4.62 -8.20 16.87
C ALA A 141 -4.99 -8.96 15.59
N ARG A 142 -6.13 -8.65 14.97
CA ARG A 142 -6.53 -9.21 13.67
C ARG A 142 -5.59 -8.77 12.56
N TYR A 143 -5.18 -7.50 12.55
CA TYR A 143 -4.20 -6.93 11.65
C TYR A 143 -2.85 -7.63 11.77
N ASP A 144 -2.33 -7.75 12.99
CA ASP A 144 -1.06 -8.43 13.26
C ASP A 144 -1.16 -9.93 12.91
N ALA A 145 -2.33 -10.58 13.02
CA ALA A 145 -2.53 -11.96 12.58
C ALA A 145 -2.59 -12.11 11.05
N ALA A 146 -3.18 -11.13 10.36
CA ALA A 146 -3.20 -11.07 8.89
C ALA A 146 -1.82 -10.78 8.29
N ARG A 147 -0.87 -10.30 9.09
CA ARG A 147 0.54 -10.14 8.68
C ARG A 147 1.37 -11.28 9.27
N ARG A 148 1.91 -12.16 8.42
CA ARG A 148 2.69 -13.36 8.79
C ARG A 148 3.93 -13.06 9.65
N TYR A 149 4.35 -11.80 9.80
CA TYR A 149 5.28 -11.35 10.83
C TYR A 149 4.69 -10.19 11.65
N PRO A 150 4.79 -10.23 12.99
CA PRO A 150 4.39 -9.10 13.83
C PRO A 150 5.26 -7.88 13.51
N ARG A 151 4.65 -6.68 13.58
CA ARG A 151 5.28 -5.39 13.26
C ARG A 151 6.69 -5.28 13.86
N LYS A 152 7.70 -5.20 12.99
CA LYS A 152 9.13 -4.83 13.16
C LYS A 152 9.85 -5.10 14.51
N ARG A 153 9.44 -6.01 15.39
CA ARG A 153 10.13 -6.27 16.69
C ARG A 153 11.39 -7.11 16.58
N THR A 154 12.26 -6.83 15.61
CA THR A 154 13.58 -7.45 15.55
C THR A 154 14.59 -6.53 16.24
N ILE A 155 14.63 -6.58 17.57
CA ILE A 155 15.72 -5.96 18.35
C ILE A 155 16.97 -6.79 18.10
N ARG A 156 18.04 -6.19 17.56
CA ARG A 156 19.37 -6.83 17.46
C ARG A 156 20.15 -6.71 18.75
#